data_AF-A0A1Q9MU17-F1
#
_entry.id   AF-A0A1Q9MU17-F1
#
_cell.length_a   1.000
_cell.length_b   1.000
_cell.length_c   1.000
_cell.angle_alpha   90.00
_cell.angle_beta   90.00
_cell.angle_gamma   90.00
#
_symmetry.space_group_name_H-M   'P 1'
#
loop_
_entity.id
_entity.type
_entity.pdbx_description
1 polymer ?
#
loop_
_entity_poly.entity_id
_entity_poly.type
_entity_poly.pdbx_seq_one_letter_code
_entity_poly.pdbx_strand_id
1 'polypeptide(L)'
;MPPEDDGLHIELGKRGMYEWWYFDAHFEGGYTIVAFFYAANPNPGNAGKAGVELTLLRPDGQKTQKFIRYSLNDFRASKEKADVKIGHNTLTSDYSTSSLPVYKIHLEEAGLAFDLIYSVSVHGWKPGSGFSHFADRGYFAWVVPIPRADVSGTIRDGDKTLSVSGVGYHDHNWLNFPFQMLIEYWMWGRVYSKNFTVSYAYIRCKPKVDNHVVKVLMLAQKENVILSTGEYELKKEDFEFSTPADHQYPKSLTFTIPDKLEMELKVQRVLEAENMLNNFSPVLRFLAKYLLRMKPGYFRLLSDFKVKVTHEGTSSTETGTTLHEIVAFKEIV
;
A
#
# COMPACT_ATOMS: atom_id res chain seq x y z
N MET A 1 16.18 0.90 8.60
CA MET A 1 15.11 1.00 9.61
C MET A 1 15.27 -0.13 10.62
N PRO A 2 15.15 0.13 11.94
CA PRO A 2 15.19 -0.91 12.97
C PRO A 2 14.05 -1.94 12.83
N PRO A 3 14.25 -3.23 13.21
CA PRO A 3 13.21 -4.26 13.12
C PRO A 3 11.94 -3.96 13.93
N GLU A 4 12.06 -3.30 15.09
CA GLU A 4 10.95 -3.00 15.99
C GLU A 4 9.91 -2.04 15.39
N ASP A 5 10.30 -1.25 14.38
CA ASP A 5 9.35 -0.42 13.62
C ASP A 5 8.32 -1.29 12.88
N ASP A 6 8.64 -2.55 12.58
CA ASP A 6 7.77 -3.53 11.93
C ASP A 6 7.15 -4.55 12.90
N GLY A 7 7.33 -4.36 14.21
CA GLY A 7 6.63 -5.09 15.25
C GLY A 7 5.24 -4.52 15.54
N LEU A 8 4.46 -5.17 16.41
CA LEU A 8 3.12 -4.75 16.84
C LEU A 8 3.16 -3.47 17.70
N HIS A 9 2.40 -2.45 17.29
CA HIS A 9 2.35 -1.14 17.95
C HIS A 9 1.07 -0.89 18.77
N ILE A 10 -0.03 -1.59 18.48
CA ILE A 10 -1.29 -1.35 19.19
C ILE A 10 -1.46 -2.23 20.44
N GLU A 11 -2.33 -1.76 21.32
CA GLU A 11 -2.94 -2.57 22.37
C GLU A 11 -4.10 -3.37 21.78
N LEU A 12 -3.94 -4.68 21.67
CA LEU A 12 -4.94 -5.57 21.06
C LEU A 12 -6.31 -5.46 21.76
N GLY A 13 -7.38 -5.39 20.97
CA GLY A 13 -8.75 -5.28 21.46
C GLY A 13 -9.15 -3.87 21.94
N LYS A 14 -8.22 -2.92 22.01
CA LYS A 14 -8.53 -1.52 22.32
C LYS A 14 -9.38 -0.92 21.21
N ARG A 15 -10.52 -0.33 21.59
CA ARG A 15 -11.42 0.32 20.63
C ARG A 15 -10.75 1.52 19.99
N GLY A 16 -10.94 1.67 18.69
CA GLY A 16 -10.43 2.80 17.91
C GLY A 16 -8.97 2.68 17.50
N MET A 17 -8.30 1.55 17.75
CA MET A 17 -6.97 1.25 17.20
C MET A 17 -7.10 0.28 16.03
N TYR A 18 -6.26 0.48 15.02
CA TYR A 18 -6.19 -0.35 13.82
C TYR A 18 -4.73 -0.55 13.44
N GLU A 19 -4.39 -1.75 12.98
CA GLU A 19 -3.02 -2.10 12.60
C GLU A 19 -3.02 -3.29 11.63
N TRP A 20 -2.18 -3.19 10.60
CA TRP A 20 -2.02 -4.23 9.58
C TRP A 20 -0.67 -4.21 8.88
N TRP A 21 -0.17 -5.41 8.62
CA TRP A 21 0.94 -5.66 7.70
C TRP A 21 0.38 -5.96 6.31
N TYR A 22 0.88 -5.27 5.30
CA TYR A 22 0.44 -5.39 3.91
C TYR A 22 1.60 -5.85 3.03
N PHE A 23 1.37 -6.88 2.23
CA PHE A 23 2.31 -7.36 1.22
C PHE A 23 1.65 -7.35 -0.14
N ASP A 24 2.40 -7.02 -1.17
CA ASP A 24 2.04 -7.33 -2.55
C ASP A 24 3.23 -7.87 -3.32
N ALA A 25 2.92 -8.55 -4.43
CA ALA A 25 3.93 -8.95 -5.41
C ALA A 25 3.32 -9.05 -6.80
N HIS A 26 4.11 -8.66 -7.79
CA HIS A 26 3.85 -8.81 -9.22
C HIS A 26 4.77 -9.87 -9.78
N PHE A 27 4.18 -10.92 -10.35
CA PHE A 27 4.92 -12.07 -10.83
C PHE A 27 5.08 -12.10 -12.35
N GLU A 28 6.14 -12.74 -12.80
CA GLU A 28 6.28 -13.21 -14.17
C GLU A 28 5.03 -14.01 -14.56
N GLY A 29 4.52 -13.77 -15.77
CA GLY A 29 3.25 -14.34 -16.23
C GLY A 29 2.01 -13.50 -15.89
N GLY A 30 2.14 -12.38 -15.15
CA GLY A 30 1.09 -11.37 -14.99
C GLY A 30 0.15 -11.59 -13.80
N TYR A 31 0.47 -12.54 -12.92
CA TYR A 31 -0.24 -12.69 -11.64
C TYR A 31 0.17 -11.59 -10.67
N THR A 32 -0.77 -11.13 -9.85
CA THR A 32 -0.51 -10.22 -8.75
C THR A 32 -1.20 -10.72 -7.50
N ILE A 33 -0.51 -10.66 -6.37
CA ILE A 33 -1.10 -10.97 -5.06
C ILE A 33 -1.11 -9.73 -4.18
N VAL A 34 -2.08 -9.70 -3.28
CA VAL A 34 -2.08 -8.82 -2.11
C VAL A 34 -2.42 -9.66 -0.89
N ALA A 35 -1.65 -9.52 0.17
CA ALA A 35 -1.86 -10.18 1.44
C ALA A 35 -1.90 -9.16 2.59
N PHE A 36 -2.90 -9.28 3.45
CA PHE A 36 -2.95 -8.51 4.70
C PHE A 36 -2.95 -9.44 5.90
N PHE A 37 -2.18 -9.07 6.92
CA PHE A 37 -2.32 -9.58 8.28
C PHE A 37 -2.88 -8.45 9.14
N TYR A 38 -4.12 -8.58 9.60
CA TYR A 38 -4.78 -7.58 10.43
C TYR A 38 -4.69 -7.97 11.90
N ALA A 39 -4.00 -7.16 12.71
CA ALA A 39 -4.19 -7.16 14.16
C ALA A 39 -5.55 -6.54 14.50
N ALA A 40 -5.91 -5.46 13.80
CA ALA A 40 -7.21 -4.81 13.89
C ALA A 40 -7.55 -4.11 12.56
N ASN A 41 -8.53 -4.65 11.84
CA ASN A 41 -8.90 -4.16 10.50
C ASN A 41 -9.59 -2.78 10.56
N PRO A 42 -9.20 -1.77 9.72
CA PRO A 42 -9.81 -0.44 9.71
C PRO A 42 -11.12 -0.34 8.91
N ASN A 43 -11.42 -1.32 8.06
CA ASN A 43 -12.51 -1.24 7.10
C ASN A 43 -13.89 -1.40 7.78
N PRO A 44 -14.90 -0.59 7.39
CA PRO A 44 -16.23 -0.71 7.96
C PRO A 44 -16.80 -2.13 7.78
N GLY A 45 -17.51 -2.63 8.79
CA GLY A 45 -18.00 -4.01 8.83
C GLY A 45 -17.02 -5.02 9.43
N ASN A 46 -15.72 -4.80 9.30
CA ASN A 46 -14.65 -5.58 9.95
C ASN A 46 -13.86 -4.76 10.98
N ALA A 47 -14.25 -3.52 11.24
CA ALA A 47 -13.58 -2.59 12.13
C ALA A 47 -13.16 -3.23 13.47
N GLY A 48 -11.85 -3.22 13.75
CA GLY A 48 -11.24 -3.75 14.97
C GLY A 48 -11.16 -5.28 15.06
N LYS A 49 -11.51 -6.00 14.00
CA LYS A 49 -11.39 -7.47 13.95
C LYS A 49 -10.02 -7.88 13.43
N ALA A 50 -9.42 -8.89 14.08
CA ALA A 50 -8.25 -9.58 13.56
C ALA A 50 -8.65 -10.51 12.41
N GLY A 51 -7.71 -10.76 11.51
CA GLY A 51 -7.94 -11.65 10.37
C GLY A 51 -6.85 -11.53 9.31
N VAL A 52 -7.02 -12.30 8.25
CA VAL A 52 -6.16 -12.22 7.08
C VAL A 52 -6.98 -11.90 5.84
N GLU A 53 -6.37 -11.24 4.88
CA GLU A 53 -6.96 -11.03 3.56
C GLU A 53 -6.02 -11.52 2.47
N LEU A 54 -6.56 -12.30 1.54
CA LEU A 54 -5.85 -12.80 0.37
C LEU A 54 -6.55 -12.25 -0.87
N THR A 55 -5.80 -11.59 -1.74
CA THR A 55 -6.25 -11.20 -3.07
C THR A 55 -5.34 -11.80 -4.12
N LEU A 56 -5.93 -12.45 -5.12
CA LEU A 56 -5.25 -12.93 -6.33
C LEU A 56 -5.88 -12.25 -7.54
N LEU A 57 -5.08 -11.47 -8.27
CA LEU A 57 -5.41 -10.94 -9.59
C LEU A 57 -4.69 -11.78 -10.64
N ARG A 58 -5.47 -12.31 -11.57
CA ARG A 58 -4.99 -13.18 -12.66
C ARG A 58 -4.63 -12.37 -13.91
N PRO A 59 -3.82 -12.92 -14.82
CA PRO A 59 -3.41 -12.23 -16.05
C PRO A 59 -4.59 -11.84 -16.97
N ASP A 60 -5.69 -12.60 -16.89
CA ASP A 60 -6.93 -12.33 -17.62
C ASP A 60 -7.80 -11.24 -16.98
N GLY A 61 -7.37 -10.66 -15.85
CA GLY A 61 -8.09 -9.64 -15.09
C GLY A 61 -9.04 -10.19 -14.03
N GLN A 62 -9.20 -11.50 -13.89
CA GLN A 62 -10.07 -12.07 -12.85
C GLN A 62 -9.47 -11.86 -11.45
N LYS A 63 -10.23 -11.21 -10.58
CA LYS A 63 -9.88 -10.94 -9.17
C LYS A 63 -10.62 -11.89 -8.23
N THR A 64 -9.90 -12.53 -7.32
CA THR A 64 -10.47 -13.19 -6.15
C THR A 64 -9.95 -12.51 -4.89
N GLN A 65 -10.85 -12.10 -3.99
CA GLN A 65 -10.51 -11.45 -2.73
C GLN A 65 -11.27 -12.15 -1.60
N LYS A 66 -10.56 -12.52 -0.52
CA LYS A 66 -11.11 -13.26 0.62
C LYS A 66 -10.58 -12.66 1.91
N PHE A 67 -11.48 -12.22 2.78
CA PHE A 67 -11.15 -11.84 4.16
C PHE A 67 -11.67 -12.91 5.12
N ILE A 68 -10.78 -13.47 5.94
CA ILE A 68 -11.10 -14.47 6.95
C ILE A 68 -10.86 -13.88 8.34
N ARG A 69 -11.92 -13.88 9.15
CA ARG A 69 -11.87 -13.40 10.53
C ARG A 69 -11.29 -14.47 11.44
N TYR A 70 -10.44 -14.03 12.35
CA TYR A 70 -9.90 -14.87 13.42
C TYR A 70 -10.24 -14.27 14.79
N SER A 71 -10.26 -15.14 15.81
CA SER A 71 -10.37 -14.66 17.18
C SER A 71 -9.03 -14.09 17.65
N LEU A 72 -9.03 -13.19 18.63
CA LEU A 72 -7.78 -12.71 19.23
C LEU A 72 -7.00 -13.81 19.95
N ASN A 73 -7.65 -14.92 20.33
CA ASN A 73 -6.96 -16.07 20.91
C ASN A 73 -6.03 -16.75 19.90
N ASP A 74 -6.35 -16.67 18.60
CA ASP A 74 -5.58 -17.24 17.49
C ASP A 74 -4.54 -16.26 16.92
N PHE A 75 -4.46 -15.04 17.47
CA PHE A 75 -3.55 -13.99 17.02
C PHE A 75 -2.32 -13.90 17.94
N ARG A 76 -1.13 -13.88 17.37
CA ARG A 76 0.13 -13.53 18.05
C ARG A 76 0.95 -12.63 17.14
N ALA A 77 1.60 -11.61 17.71
CA ALA A 77 2.57 -10.80 17.00
C ALA A 77 3.66 -10.33 17.97
N SER A 78 4.91 -10.29 17.50
CA SER A 78 6.03 -9.72 18.25
C SER A 78 6.00 -8.19 18.22
N LYS A 79 6.53 -7.55 19.27
CA LYS A 79 6.81 -6.10 19.30
C LYS A 79 8.22 -5.74 18.82
N GLU A 80 9.07 -6.75 18.61
CA GLU A 80 10.49 -6.56 18.33
C GLU A 80 10.81 -6.63 16.83
N LYS A 81 9.92 -7.25 16.04
CA LYS A 81 10.05 -7.42 14.58
C LYS A 81 8.74 -7.94 13.98
N ALA A 82 8.66 -8.00 12.65
CA ALA A 82 7.61 -8.74 11.96
C ALA A 82 7.75 -10.25 12.22
N ASP A 83 6.94 -10.72 13.16
CA ASP A 83 6.72 -12.13 13.49
C ASP A 83 5.27 -12.25 13.94
N VAL A 84 4.40 -12.66 13.02
CA VAL A 84 2.95 -12.62 13.17
C VAL A 84 2.38 -13.99 12.84
N LYS A 85 1.44 -14.46 13.67
CA LYS A 85 0.66 -15.67 13.47
C LYS A 85 -0.82 -15.39 13.68
N ILE A 86 -1.64 -15.74 12.69
CA ILE A 86 -3.10 -15.62 12.75
C ILE A 86 -3.71 -16.96 12.32
N GLY A 87 -4.10 -17.78 13.28
CA GLY A 87 -4.44 -19.18 13.02
C GLY A 87 -3.21 -19.96 12.53
N HIS A 88 -3.30 -20.57 11.35
CA HIS A 88 -2.17 -21.22 10.67
C HIS A 88 -1.37 -20.29 9.75
N ASN A 89 -1.87 -19.08 9.45
CA ASN A 89 -1.20 -18.10 8.61
C ASN A 89 -0.03 -17.45 9.36
N THR A 90 1.11 -17.25 8.70
CA THR A 90 2.34 -16.72 9.32
C THR A 90 3.05 -15.68 8.48
N LEU A 91 3.66 -14.70 9.14
CA LEU A 91 4.63 -13.75 8.62
C LEU A 91 5.87 -13.81 9.51
N THR A 92 7.06 -13.98 8.94
CA THR A 92 8.32 -13.98 9.69
C THR A 92 9.38 -13.17 8.97
N SER A 93 10.20 -12.46 9.74
CA SER A 93 11.38 -11.73 9.28
C SER A 93 12.68 -12.30 9.89
N ASP A 94 13.70 -12.43 9.06
CA ASP A 94 15.04 -12.89 9.40
C ASP A 94 16.09 -11.84 9.01
N TYR A 95 16.88 -11.41 10.00
CA TYR A 95 17.93 -10.40 9.88
C TYR A 95 19.33 -11.00 10.10
N SER A 96 19.46 -12.32 10.21
CA SER A 96 20.69 -13.00 10.66
C SER A 96 21.73 -13.21 9.55
N THR A 97 21.32 -13.20 8.29
CA THR A 97 22.13 -13.71 7.16
C THR A 97 22.80 -12.63 6.33
N SER A 98 22.28 -11.41 6.31
CA SER A 98 22.84 -10.30 5.52
C SER A 98 22.44 -8.93 6.08
N SER A 99 22.95 -7.84 5.50
CA SER A 99 22.51 -6.47 5.83
C SER A 99 21.06 -6.18 5.45
N LEU A 100 20.50 -6.95 4.52
CA LEU A 100 19.11 -6.90 4.11
C LEU A 100 18.37 -8.14 4.63
N PRO A 101 17.17 -7.97 5.22
CA PRO A 101 16.43 -9.09 5.78
C PRO A 101 15.78 -9.96 4.71
N VAL A 102 15.37 -11.16 5.10
CA VAL A 102 14.48 -12.02 4.31
C VAL A 102 13.15 -12.13 5.04
N TYR A 103 12.06 -11.94 4.31
CA TYR A 103 10.70 -12.09 4.82
C TYR A 103 10.07 -13.33 4.22
N LYS A 104 9.25 -14.03 5.00
CA LYS A 104 8.47 -15.17 4.55
C LYS A 104 7.03 -15.00 4.98
N ILE A 105 6.11 -15.21 4.06
CA ILE A 105 4.67 -15.26 4.35
C ILE A 105 4.10 -16.60 3.93
N HIS A 106 3.22 -17.13 4.76
CA HIS A 106 2.32 -18.24 4.46
C HIS A 106 0.91 -17.78 4.77
N LEU A 107 0.06 -17.73 3.73
CA LEU A 107 -1.39 -17.57 3.90
C LEU A 107 -2.09 -18.69 3.18
N GLU A 108 -3.10 -19.31 3.79
CA GLU A 108 -3.88 -20.38 3.17
C GLU A 108 -5.35 -20.28 3.58
N GLU A 109 -6.22 -19.83 2.68
CA GLU A 109 -7.63 -19.63 3.00
C GLU A 109 -8.53 -19.84 1.80
N ALA A 110 -9.67 -20.50 2.02
CA ALA A 110 -10.76 -20.60 1.04
C ALA A 110 -10.31 -21.01 -0.38
N GLY A 111 -9.38 -21.97 -0.48
CA GLY A 111 -8.84 -22.48 -1.74
C GLY A 111 -7.71 -21.64 -2.35
N LEU A 112 -7.27 -20.57 -1.70
CA LEU A 112 -6.07 -19.81 -2.07
C LEU A 112 -4.93 -20.15 -1.10
N ALA A 113 -3.70 -20.18 -1.59
CA ALA A 113 -2.53 -20.15 -0.72
C ALA A 113 -1.38 -19.34 -1.32
N PHE A 114 -0.64 -18.61 -0.48
CA PHE A 114 0.57 -17.87 -0.82
C PHE A 114 1.69 -18.32 0.10
N ASP A 115 2.69 -18.99 -0.46
CA ASP A 115 3.93 -19.41 0.22
C ASP A 115 5.08 -18.66 -0.44
N LEU A 116 5.43 -17.50 0.09
CA LEU A 116 6.30 -16.55 -0.60
C LEU A 116 7.48 -16.13 0.28
N ILE A 117 8.64 -16.01 -0.36
CA ILE A 117 9.88 -15.52 0.21
C ILE A 117 10.21 -14.19 -0.48
N TYR A 118 10.38 -13.15 0.32
CA TYR A 118 10.77 -11.81 -0.10
C TYR A 118 12.23 -11.60 0.29
N SER A 119 13.11 -11.63 -0.71
CA SER A 119 14.53 -11.31 -0.55
C SER A 119 14.70 -9.81 -0.76
N VAL A 120 14.85 -9.06 0.34
CA VAL A 120 14.84 -7.60 0.30
C VAL A 120 16.03 -7.07 -0.50
N SER A 121 15.76 -6.14 -1.42
CA SER A 121 16.76 -5.54 -2.31
C SER A 121 16.97 -4.05 -2.06
N VAL A 122 16.18 -3.42 -1.18
CA VAL A 122 16.26 -2.01 -0.78
C VAL A 122 16.09 -1.90 0.73
N HIS A 123 16.94 -1.15 1.41
CA HIS A 123 16.84 -0.94 2.86
C HIS A 123 15.48 -0.34 3.25
N GLY A 124 14.87 -0.91 4.30
CA GLY A 124 13.61 -0.43 4.86
C GLY A 124 13.67 1.05 5.27
N TRP A 125 12.55 1.74 5.08
CA TRP A 125 12.42 3.19 5.16
C TRP A 125 11.15 3.61 5.91
N LYS A 126 11.21 4.76 6.58
CA LYS A 126 10.03 5.46 7.10
C LYS A 126 10.19 6.97 6.93
N PRO A 127 9.12 7.72 6.60
CA PRO A 127 9.19 9.17 6.50
C PRO A 127 9.30 9.80 7.89
N GLY A 128 10.45 10.42 8.20
CA GLY A 128 10.68 11.04 9.51
C GLY A 128 10.58 10.02 10.65
N SER A 129 9.63 10.20 11.57
CA SER A 129 9.35 9.24 12.63
C SER A 129 8.48 8.06 12.19
N GLY A 130 7.91 8.10 10.99
CA GLY A 130 6.85 7.21 10.52
C GLY A 130 5.44 7.71 10.86
N PHE A 131 5.30 8.73 11.73
CA PHE A 131 4.00 9.23 12.19
C PHE A 131 3.58 10.52 11.49
N SER A 132 2.35 10.54 11.00
CA SER A 132 1.61 11.75 10.60
C SER A 132 0.53 12.06 11.63
N HIS A 133 0.59 13.22 12.27
CA HIS A 133 -0.39 13.67 13.25
C HIS A 133 -1.39 14.63 12.60
N PHE A 134 -2.68 14.42 12.86
CA PHE A 134 -3.76 15.23 12.29
C PHE A 134 -4.38 16.11 13.38
N ALA A 135 -3.62 17.13 13.80
CA ALA A 135 -3.94 17.99 14.94
C ALA A 135 -4.22 17.14 16.21
N ASP A 136 -5.32 17.40 16.90
CA ASP A 136 -5.79 16.68 18.08
C ASP A 136 -6.66 15.45 17.74
N ARG A 137 -6.81 15.10 16.46
CA ARG A 137 -7.81 14.13 15.98
C ARG A 137 -7.28 12.71 15.82
N GLY A 138 -5.98 12.50 15.96
CA GLY A 138 -5.33 11.20 15.85
C GLY A 138 -4.04 11.22 15.03
N TYR A 139 -3.50 10.02 14.82
CA TYR A 139 -2.30 9.79 14.04
C TYR A 139 -2.50 8.64 13.04
N PHE A 140 -1.73 8.69 11.96
CA PHE A 140 -1.50 7.58 11.05
C PHE A 140 0.01 7.34 11.00
N ALA A 141 0.42 6.12 11.26
CA ALA A 141 1.79 5.70 11.13
C ALA A 141 1.95 4.76 9.95
N TRP A 142 3.01 4.97 9.19
CA TRP A 142 3.34 4.24 7.99
C TRP A 142 4.85 4.05 7.93
N VAL A 143 5.26 2.79 7.84
CA VAL A 143 6.66 2.40 7.63
C VAL A 143 6.72 1.40 6.48
N VAL A 144 7.84 1.35 5.77
CA VAL A 144 8.05 0.52 4.59
C VAL A 144 9.26 -0.38 4.83
N PRO A 145 9.08 -1.54 5.49
CA PRO A 145 10.17 -2.48 5.74
C PRO A 145 10.77 -3.06 4.46
N ILE A 146 9.94 -3.25 3.42
CA ILE A 146 10.36 -3.76 2.11
C ILE A 146 9.92 -2.79 1.01
N PRO A 147 10.72 -1.78 0.66
CA PRO A 147 10.42 -0.91 -0.46
C PRO A 147 10.47 -1.66 -1.81
N ARG A 148 11.35 -2.67 -1.90
CA ARG A 148 11.48 -3.58 -3.04
C ARG A 148 12.16 -4.88 -2.58
N ALA A 149 11.67 -6.00 -3.08
CA ALA A 149 12.27 -7.32 -2.93
C ALA A 149 12.13 -8.14 -4.22
N ASP A 150 13.06 -9.06 -4.41
CA ASP A 150 12.86 -10.20 -5.31
C ASP A 150 12.02 -11.25 -4.57
N VAL A 151 10.90 -11.64 -5.18
CA VAL A 151 9.92 -12.54 -4.56
C VAL A 151 9.90 -13.86 -5.29
N SER A 152 9.97 -14.97 -4.56
CA SER A 152 9.84 -16.31 -5.11
C SER A 152 9.01 -17.21 -4.20
N GLY A 153 8.44 -18.26 -4.76
CA GLY A 153 7.69 -19.25 -3.99
C GLY A 153 6.56 -19.88 -4.79
N THR A 154 5.43 -20.13 -4.15
CA THR A 154 4.25 -20.72 -4.78
C THR A 154 2.97 -19.98 -4.48
N ILE A 155 2.08 -19.92 -5.47
CA ILE A 155 0.68 -19.54 -5.32
C ILE A 155 -0.20 -20.75 -5.61
N ARG A 156 -1.24 -20.98 -4.80
CA ARG A 156 -2.29 -21.96 -5.06
C ARG A 156 -3.61 -21.25 -5.35
N ASP A 157 -4.25 -21.67 -6.43
CA ASP A 157 -5.54 -21.19 -6.93
C ASP A 157 -6.47 -22.38 -7.18
N GLY A 158 -7.28 -22.72 -6.17
CA GLY A 158 -8.05 -23.96 -6.14
C GLY A 158 -7.13 -25.17 -6.14
N ASP A 159 -7.28 -26.03 -7.15
CA ASP A 159 -6.49 -27.26 -7.30
C ASP A 159 -5.14 -27.03 -8.01
N LYS A 160 -4.87 -25.79 -8.47
CA LYS A 160 -3.64 -25.47 -9.21
C LYS A 160 -2.62 -24.81 -8.28
N THR A 161 -1.41 -25.36 -8.23
CA THR A 161 -0.27 -24.69 -7.60
C THR A 161 0.73 -24.28 -8.67
N LEU A 162 1.21 -23.04 -8.60
CA LEU A 162 2.13 -22.43 -9.54
C LEU A 162 3.37 -21.96 -8.80
N SER A 163 4.55 -22.30 -9.31
CA SER A 163 5.79 -21.63 -8.91
C SER A 163 5.85 -20.24 -9.52
N VAL A 164 6.27 -19.25 -8.73
CA VAL A 164 6.28 -17.85 -9.14
C VAL A 164 7.61 -17.19 -8.78
N SER A 165 7.98 -16.20 -9.59
CA SER A 165 9.09 -15.28 -9.39
C SER A 165 8.64 -13.88 -9.79
N GLY A 166 9.09 -12.85 -9.08
CA GLY A 166 8.61 -11.49 -9.30
C GLY A 166 9.24 -10.45 -8.40
N VAL A 167 8.60 -9.28 -8.35
CA VAL A 167 8.98 -8.15 -7.50
C VAL A 167 7.88 -7.87 -6.50
N GLY A 168 8.24 -7.51 -5.27
CA GLY A 168 7.25 -7.25 -4.22
C GLY A 168 7.62 -6.15 -3.25
N TYR A 169 6.63 -5.85 -2.42
CA TYR A 169 6.59 -4.73 -1.51
C TYR A 169 5.94 -5.13 -0.19
N HIS A 170 6.34 -4.46 0.89
CA HIS A 170 5.68 -4.54 2.18
C HIS A 170 5.68 -3.18 2.88
N ASP A 171 4.52 -2.80 3.40
CA ASP A 171 4.40 -1.78 4.44
C ASP A 171 3.61 -2.23 5.66
N HIS A 172 3.87 -1.50 6.75
CA HIS A 172 3.22 -1.70 8.03
C HIS A 172 2.60 -0.40 8.50
N ASN A 173 1.34 -0.49 8.94
CA ASN A 173 0.47 0.65 9.15
C ASN A 173 -0.29 0.50 10.45
N TRP A 174 -0.39 1.57 11.22
CA TRP A 174 -1.29 1.64 12.38
C TRP A 174 -1.82 3.05 12.60
N LEU A 175 -3.02 3.14 13.17
CA LEU A 175 -3.72 4.41 13.34
C LEU A 175 -4.83 4.31 14.38
N ASN A 176 -5.28 5.48 14.83
CA ASN A 176 -6.31 5.58 15.86
C ASN A 176 -7.59 6.34 15.43
N PHE A 177 -7.83 6.49 14.11
CA PHE A 177 -9.02 7.15 13.59
C PHE A 177 -9.50 6.53 12.26
N PRO A 178 -10.80 6.40 11.97
CA PRO A 178 -11.25 5.95 10.65
C PRO A 178 -10.85 6.94 9.52
N PHE A 179 -10.08 6.49 8.52
CA PHE A 179 -9.50 7.30 7.45
C PHE A 179 -10.48 8.26 6.75
N GLN A 180 -11.68 7.76 6.42
CA GLN A 180 -12.73 8.51 5.72
C GLN A 180 -13.18 9.76 6.50
N MET A 181 -12.87 9.84 7.79
CA MET A 181 -13.16 11.04 8.55
C MET A 181 -12.27 12.19 8.11
N LEU A 182 -10.96 12.02 7.97
CA LEU A 182 -10.01 13.13 7.85
C LEU A 182 -9.51 13.38 6.42
N ILE A 183 -9.58 12.38 5.54
CA ILE A 183 -8.99 12.42 4.20
C ILE A 183 -10.03 12.79 3.13
N GLU A 184 -9.65 13.64 2.17
CA GLU A 184 -10.41 13.93 0.96
C GLU A 184 -10.02 12.99 -0.17
N TYR A 185 -8.72 12.84 -0.43
CA TYR A 185 -8.21 11.83 -1.33
C TYR A 185 -6.77 11.47 -0.95
N TRP A 186 -6.33 10.29 -1.36
CA TRP A 186 -4.93 9.94 -1.38
C TRP A 186 -4.49 9.54 -2.79
N MET A 187 -3.19 9.62 -3.02
CA MET A 187 -2.50 9.00 -4.14
C MET A 187 -1.30 8.27 -3.56
N TRP A 188 -1.12 7.02 -3.94
CA TRP A 188 -0.02 6.21 -3.45
C TRP A 188 0.49 5.32 -4.57
N GLY A 189 1.80 5.18 -4.67
CA GLY A 189 2.41 4.41 -5.73
C GLY A 189 3.88 4.18 -5.50
N ARG A 190 4.41 3.25 -6.29
CA ARG A 190 5.84 2.93 -6.34
C ARG A 190 6.30 2.97 -7.78
N VAL A 191 7.60 3.07 -8.00
CA VAL A 191 8.23 2.90 -9.31
C VAL A 191 9.43 2.00 -9.12
N TYR A 192 9.52 0.96 -9.93
CA TYR A 192 10.68 0.08 -10.00
C TYR A 192 11.29 0.18 -11.39
N SER A 193 12.51 0.69 -11.45
CA SER A 193 13.33 0.66 -12.66
C SER A 193 14.54 -0.25 -12.45
N LYS A 194 15.51 -0.23 -13.36
CA LYS A 194 16.72 -1.04 -13.22
C LYS A 194 17.52 -0.62 -11.98
N ASN A 195 17.74 0.68 -11.82
CA ASN A 195 18.56 1.19 -10.72
C ASN A 195 17.78 1.92 -9.63
N PHE A 196 16.53 2.32 -9.88
CA PHE A 196 15.78 3.16 -8.95
C PHE A 196 14.57 2.46 -8.38
N THR A 197 14.31 2.79 -7.12
CA THR A 197 13.05 2.51 -6.43
C THR A 197 12.50 3.82 -5.91
N VAL A 198 11.30 4.18 -6.32
CA VAL A 198 10.56 5.33 -5.75
C VAL A 198 9.35 4.80 -5.01
N SER A 199 9.05 5.36 -3.85
CA SER A 199 7.77 5.16 -3.15
C SER A 199 7.24 6.52 -2.73
N TYR A 200 5.97 6.80 -3.00
CA TYR A 200 5.37 8.08 -2.67
C TYR A 200 3.96 7.92 -2.11
N ALA A 201 3.57 8.88 -1.28
CA ALA A 201 2.18 9.10 -0.91
C ALA A 201 1.87 10.60 -0.88
N TYR A 202 0.69 10.95 -1.35
CA TYR A 202 0.12 12.28 -1.30
C TYR A 202 -1.28 12.19 -0.71
N ILE A 203 -1.49 12.74 0.49
CA ILE A 203 -2.78 12.70 1.19
C ILE A 203 -3.30 14.12 1.32
N ARG A 204 -4.41 14.40 0.66
CA ARG A 204 -5.15 15.65 0.84
C ARG A 204 -6.15 15.48 1.97
N CYS A 205 -6.02 16.29 3.01
CA CYS A 205 -6.91 16.25 4.14
C CYS A 205 -8.05 17.26 4.04
N LYS A 206 -9.11 17.06 4.83
CA LYS A 206 -10.30 17.92 4.88
C LYS A 206 -10.02 19.27 5.54
N PRO A 207 -10.90 20.27 5.34
CA PRO A 207 -10.79 21.58 6.01
C PRO A 207 -10.69 21.55 7.54
N LYS A 208 -11.24 20.52 8.18
CA LYS A 208 -11.19 20.35 9.65
C LYS A 208 -9.82 20.01 10.23
N VAL A 209 -8.83 19.81 9.35
CA VAL A 209 -7.41 19.66 9.66
C VAL A 209 -6.63 20.60 8.73
N ASP A 210 -7.15 21.82 8.57
CA ASP A 210 -6.56 22.96 7.87
C ASP A 210 -6.19 22.71 6.40
N ASN A 211 -6.88 21.77 5.75
CA ASN A 211 -6.55 21.32 4.39
C ASN A 211 -5.10 20.84 4.26
N HIS A 212 -4.53 20.34 5.37
CA HIS A 212 -3.17 19.84 5.42
C HIS A 212 -2.92 18.79 4.33
N VAL A 213 -1.72 18.82 3.75
CA VAL A 213 -1.29 17.85 2.75
C VAL A 213 -0.11 17.09 3.31
N VAL A 214 -0.28 15.79 3.49
CA VAL A 214 0.84 14.90 3.82
C VAL A 214 1.49 14.49 2.50
N LYS A 215 2.75 14.87 2.34
CA LYS A 215 3.59 14.58 1.18
C LYS A 215 4.78 13.77 1.63
N VAL A 216 5.01 12.63 1.00
CA VAL A 216 6.18 11.79 1.27
C VAL A 216 6.66 11.17 -0.03
N LEU A 217 7.97 11.20 -0.24
CA LEU A 217 8.66 10.58 -1.35
C LEU A 217 9.98 10.03 -0.86
N MET A 218 10.19 8.74 -1.11
CA MET A 218 11.44 8.04 -0.98
C MET A 218 12.00 7.73 -2.36
N LEU A 219 13.29 7.98 -2.56
CA LEU A 219 14.04 7.50 -3.70
C LEU A 219 15.26 6.73 -3.20
N ALA A 220 15.38 5.50 -3.68
CA ALA A 220 16.53 4.64 -3.51
C ALA A 220 17.22 4.38 -4.84
N GLN A 221 18.55 4.27 -4.79
CA GLN A 221 19.37 3.80 -5.89
C GLN A 221 20.04 2.49 -5.46
N LYS A 222 19.77 1.41 -6.20
CA LYS A 222 20.08 0.03 -5.78
C LYS A 222 19.50 -0.20 -4.37
N GLU A 223 20.32 -0.65 -3.41
CA GLU A 223 19.88 -0.95 -2.04
C GLU A 223 19.69 0.27 -1.15
N ASN A 224 20.27 1.42 -1.50
CA ASN A 224 20.41 2.56 -0.60
C ASN A 224 19.35 3.63 -0.85
N VAL A 225 18.68 4.06 0.22
CA VAL A 225 17.81 5.24 0.19
C VAL A 225 18.69 6.49 0.09
N ILE A 226 18.57 7.22 -1.02
CA ILE A 226 19.36 8.42 -1.32
C ILE A 226 18.57 9.72 -1.11
N LEU A 227 17.25 9.63 -0.98
CA LEU A 227 16.38 10.76 -0.69
C LEU A 227 15.13 10.32 0.07
N SER A 228 14.75 11.10 1.09
CA SER A 228 13.51 10.98 1.84
C SER A 228 12.99 12.39 2.11
N THR A 229 11.89 12.79 1.48
CA THR A 229 11.41 14.17 1.55
C THR A 229 9.90 14.29 1.37
N GLY A 230 9.31 15.32 1.97
CA GLY A 230 7.96 15.82 1.62
C GLY A 230 7.99 17.05 0.72
N GLU A 231 9.18 17.60 0.49
CA GLU A 231 9.41 18.80 -0.32
C GLU A 231 9.55 18.43 -1.80
N TYR A 232 8.40 18.27 -2.44
CA TYR A 232 8.27 18.15 -3.89
C TYR A 232 7.05 18.93 -4.39
N GLU A 233 7.11 19.32 -5.67
CA GLU A 233 5.98 19.82 -6.43
C GLU A 233 5.26 18.64 -7.11
N LEU A 234 3.93 18.62 -7.08
CA LEU A 234 3.11 17.64 -7.77
C LEU A 234 2.15 18.36 -8.72
N LYS A 235 2.35 18.14 -10.01
CA LYS A 235 1.45 18.59 -11.07
C LYS A 235 0.52 17.44 -11.46
N LYS A 236 -0.78 17.74 -11.59
CA LYS A 236 -1.83 16.81 -12.01
C LYS A 236 -2.49 17.38 -13.25
N GLU A 237 -2.54 16.61 -14.32
CA GLU A 237 -3.03 17.10 -15.62
C GLU A 237 -3.95 16.10 -16.30
N ASP A 238 -4.64 16.59 -17.32
CA ASP A 238 -5.48 15.81 -18.24
C ASP A 238 -6.50 14.95 -17.52
N PHE A 239 -7.30 15.56 -16.65
CA PHE A 239 -8.32 14.84 -15.88
C PHE A 239 -9.37 14.18 -16.78
N GLU A 240 -9.72 12.95 -16.43
CA GLU A 240 -10.77 12.17 -17.08
C GLU A 240 -11.78 11.69 -16.04
N PHE A 241 -13.07 11.79 -16.36
CA PHE A 241 -14.15 11.32 -15.49
C PHE A 241 -14.44 9.84 -15.74
N SER A 242 -14.47 9.05 -14.68
CA SER A 242 -14.85 7.64 -14.70
C SER A 242 -16.24 7.44 -14.13
N THR A 243 -17.19 7.03 -14.99
CA THR A 243 -18.54 6.69 -14.56
C THR A 243 -18.59 5.55 -13.53
N PRO A 244 -17.81 4.45 -13.67
CA PRO A 244 -17.79 3.38 -12.66
C PRO A 244 -17.37 3.84 -11.26
N ALA A 245 -16.41 4.77 -11.16
CA ALA A 245 -15.93 5.32 -9.90
C ALA A 245 -16.74 6.54 -9.40
N ASP A 246 -17.54 7.16 -10.27
CA ASP A 246 -18.21 8.46 -10.03
C ASP A 246 -17.23 9.58 -9.63
N HIS A 247 -16.00 9.54 -10.17
CA HIS A 247 -14.91 10.47 -9.86
C HIS A 247 -14.05 10.73 -11.10
N GLN A 248 -13.34 11.86 -11.08
CA GLN A 248 -12.25 12.11 -12.02
C GLN A 248 -10.91 11.63 -11.47
N TYR A 249 -9.99 11.30 -12.37
CA TYR A 249 -8.61 10.98 -12.07
C TYR A 249 -7.68 11.72 -13.06
N PRO A 250 -6.49 12.17 -12.63
CA PRO A 250 -5.53 12.76 -13.54
C PRO A 250 -4.89 11.67 -14.42
N LYS A 251 -4.78 11.91 -15.72
CA LYS A 251 -4.06 10.99 -16.62
C LYS A 251 -2.55 11.22 -16.59
N SER A 252 -2.09 12.35 -16.09
CA SER A 252 -0.67 12.63 -15.91
C SER A 252 -0.37 13.14 -14.49
N LEU A 253 0.67 12.58 -13.88
CA LEU A 253 1.25 13.04 -12.61
C LEU A 253 2.73 13.36 -12.84
N THR A 254 3.15 14.58 -12.49
CA THR A 254 4.56 14.98 -12.56
C THR A 254 5.05 15.43 -11.19
N PHE A 255 6.09 14.77 -10.71
CA PHE A 255 6.77 15.04 -9.44
C PHE A 255 8.11 15.73 -9.74
N THR A 256 8.33 16.89 -9.13
CA THR A 256 9.56 17.66 -9.31
C THR A 256 10.22 17.96 -7.98
N ILE A 257 11.51 17.62 -7.89
CA ILE A 257 12.42 18.01 -6.82
C ILE A 257 13.62 18.65 -7.51
N PRO A 258 13.80 19.98 -7.39
CA PRO A 258 14.87 20.70 -8.07
C PRO A 258 16.23 20.02 -7.90
N ASP A 259 16.95 19.88 -9.01
CA ASP A 259 18.29 19.29 -9.11
C ASP A 259 18.43 17.83 -8.62
N LYS A 260 17.31 17.13 -8.33
CA LYS A 260 17.34 15.78 -7.77
C LYS A 260 16.46 14.77 -8.50
N LEU A 261 15.20 15.11 -8.76
CA LEU A 261 14.21 14.19 -9.31
C LEU A 261 13.23 14.91 -10.24
N GLU A 262 12.97 14.33 -11.40
CA GLU A 262 11.81 14.60 -12.22
C GLU A 262 11.18 13.27 -12.59
N MET A 263 9.95 13.02 -12.13
CA MET A 263 9.23 11.76 -12.38
C MET A 263 7.87 12.06 -12.99
N GLU A 264 7.60 11.49 -14.16
CA GLU A 264 6.32 11.59 -14.85
C GLU A 264 5.66 10.22 -14.88
N LEU A 265 4.37 10.16 -14.54
CA LEU A 265 3.50 8.99 -14.67
C LEU A 265 2.37 9.31 -15.66
N LYS A 266 2.28 8.56 -16.76
CA LYS A 266 1.19 8.68 -17.75
C LYS A 266 0.30 7.46 -17.70
N VAL A 267 -0.98 7.65 -17.38
CA VAL A 267 -1.97 6.57 -17.35
C VAL A 267 -2.15 5.99 -18.75
N GLN A 268 -1.81 4.71 -18.90
CA GLN A 268 -2.11 3.93 -20.10
C GLN A 268 -3.49 3.29 -20.01
N ARG A 269 -3.83 2.75 -18.83
CA ARG A 269 -5.05 1.98 -18.62
C ARG A 269 -5.51 2.06 -17.18
N VAL A 270 -6.82 2.23 -17.00
CA VAL A 270 -7.49 2.03 -15.70
C VAL A 270 -7.77 0.55 -15.54
N LEU A 271 -7.09 -0.11 -14.59
CA LEU A 271 -7.30 -1.54 -14.32
C LEU A 271 -8.53 -1.78 -13.45
N GLU A 272 -8.82 -0.83 -12.56
CA GLU A 272 -9.93 -0.90 -11.63
C GLU A 272 -10.48 0.49 -11.41
N ALA A 273 -11.80 0.62 -11.50
CA ALA A 273 -12.53 1.84 -11.20
C ALA A 273 -13.82 1.44 -10.48
N GLU A 274 -13.88 1.71 -9.18
CA GLU A 274 -14.99 1.28 -8.35
C GLU A 274 -15.49 2.41 -7.46
N ASN A 275 -16.82 2.51 -7.33
CA ASN A 275 -17.42 3.23 -6.23
C ASN A 275 -17.38 2.32 -4.99
N MET A 276 -16.53 2.63 -4.01
CA MET A 276 -16.33 1.76 -2.84
C MET A 276 -17.58 1.66 -1.94
N LEU A 277 -18.62 2.50 -2.15
CA LEU A 277 -19.92 2.29 -1.50
C LEU A 277 -20.53 0.94 -1.86
N ASN A 278 -20.14 0.37 -3.00
CA ASN A 278 -20.58 -0.95 -3.42
C ASN A 278 -20.11 -2.06 -2.47
N ASN A 279 -19.04 -1.81 -1.70
CA ASN A 279 -18.52 -2.75 -0.70
C ASN A 279 -19.32 -2.71 0.61
N PHE A 280 -20.24 -1.76 0.77
CA PHE A 280 -21.16 -1.73 1.90
C PHE A 280 -22.42 -2.55 1.63
N SER A 281 -22.95 -3.18 2.70
CA SER A 281 -24.29 -3.75 2.69
C SER A 281 -25.34 -2.67 2.33
N PRO A 282 -26.49 -3.03 1.75
CA PRO A 282 -27.46 -2.05 1.24
C PRO A 282 -27.86 -0.96 2.24
N VAL A 283 -28.00 -1.30 3.52
CA VAL A 283 -28.35 -0.35 4.60
C VAL A 283 -27.19 0.59 4.92
N LEU A 284 -25.96 0.07 5.05
CA LEU A 284 -24.75 0.87 5.28
C LEU A 284 -24.44 1.76 4.06
N ARG A 285 -24.68 1.27 2.86
CA ARG A 285 -24.57 2.01 1.60
C ARG A 285 -25.54 3.20 1.57
N PHE A 286 -26.80 2.98 1.97
CA PHE A 286 -27.81 4.04 2.04
C PHE A 286 -27.42 5.13 3.03
N LEU A 287 -27.00 4.77 4.25
CA LEU A 287 -26.55 5.73 5.27
C LEU A 287 -25.29 6.48 4.83
N ALA A 288 -24.29 5.77 4.30
CA ALA A 288 -23.07 6.39 3.79
C ALA A 288 -23.35 7.38 2.65
N LYS A 289 -24.23 7.02 1.71
CA LYS A 289 -24.57 7.85 0.55
C LYS A 289 -25.44 9.06 0.89
N TYR A 290 -26.52 8.86 1.65
CA TYR A 290 -27.56 9.89 1.82
C TYR A 290 -27.45 10.67 3.14
N LEU A 291 -27.00 10.03 4.22
CA LEU A 291 -26.84 10.69 5.52
C LEU A 291 -25.44 11.29 5.67
N LEU A 292 -24.39 10.54 5.31
CA LEU A 292 -22.99 10.97 5.44
C LEU A 292 -22.43 11.64 4.17
N ARG A 293 -23.20 11.62 3.06
CA ARG A 293 -22.82 12.18 1.74
C ARG A 293 -21.44 11.72 1.26
N MET A 294 -21.04 10.49 1.62
CA MET A 294 -19.78 9.90 1.20
C MET A 294 -19.84 9.52 -0.27
N LYS A 295 -18.78 9.85 -1.02
CA LYS A 295 -18.55 9.39 -2.38
C LYS A 295 -17.13 8.82 -2.48
N PRO A 296 -16.86 7.59 -2.02
CA PRO A 296 -15.58 6.95 -2.20
C PRO A 296 -15.45 6.36 -3.62
N GLY A 297 -14.53 6.89 -4.42
CA GLY A 297 -14.02 6.31 -5.65
C GLY A 297 -12.64 5.69 -5.42
N TYR A 298 -12.38 4.56 -6.07
CA TYR A 298 -11.08 3.91 -6.10
C TYR A 298 -10.63 3.74 -7.55
N PHE A 299 -9.35 4.00 -7.78
CA PHE A 299 -8.67 3.75 -9.04
C PHE A 299 -7.41 2.95 -8.81
N ARG A 300 -7.21 1.91 -9.63
CA ARG A 300 -5.92 1.29 -9.85
C ARG A 300 -5.49 1.56 -11.29
N LEU A 301 -4.35 2.23 -11.43
CA LEU A 301 -3.89 2.79 -12.69
C LEU A 301 -2.60 2.10 -13.11
N LEU A 302 -2.57 1.59 -14.34
CA LEU A 302 -1.34 1.20 -15.02
C LEU A 302 -0.81 2.42 -15.77
N SER A 303 0.40 2.84 -15.42
CA SER A 303 1.05 4.01 -16.01
C SER A 303 2.42 3.66 -16.57
N ASP A 304 2.76 4.29 -17.70
CA ASP A 304 4.16 4.47 -18.06
C ASP A 304 4.79 5.45 -17.08
N PHE A 305 6.05 5.20 -16.71
CA PHE A 305 6.85 6.17 -16.00
C PHE A 305 8.09 6.57 -16.78
N LYS A 306 8.50 7.81 -16.57
CA LYS A 306 9.85 8.31 -16.88
C LYS A 306 10.39 8.93 -15.61
N VAL A 307 11.52 8.42 -15.12
CA VAL A 307 12.18 8.93 -13.91
C VAL A 307 13.57 9.41 -14.27
N LYS A 308 13.84 10.69 -14.04
CA LYS A 308 15.16 11.31 -14.14
C LYS A 308 15.65 11.59 -12.73
N VAL A 309 16.80 11.03 -12.39
CA VAL A 309 17.47 11.20 -11.09
C VAL A 309 18.82 11.85 -11.30
N THR A 310 19.14 12.83 -10.46
CA THR A 310 20.48 13.40 -10.35
C THR A 310 21.03 13.10 -8.96
N HIS A 311 22.13 12.35 -8.89
CA HIS A 311 22.79 11.96 -7.66
C HIS A 311 24.31 11.99 -7.86
N GLU A 312 25.05 12.55 -6.90
CA GLU A 312 26.52 12.69 -6.97
C GLU A 312 27.04 13.30 -8.28
N GLY A 313 26.33 14.30 -8.81
CA GLY A 313 26.70 14.99 -10.06
C GLY A 313 26.41 14.20 -11.34
N THR A 314 25.88 12.99 -11.25
CA THR A 314 25.48 12.17 -12.40
C THR A 314 23.97 12.20 -12.57
N SER A 315 23.49 12.39 -13.79
CA SER A 315 22.07 12.32 -14.13
C SER A 315 21.78 11.09 -14.99
N SER A 316 20.74 10.35 -14.64
CA SER A 316 20.27 9.17 -15.40
C SER A 316 18.75 9.22 -15.55
N THR A 317 18.26 8.77 -16.69
CA THR A 317 16.82 8.65 -16.97
C THR A 317 16.48 7.19 -17.25
N GLU A 318 15.45 6.68 -16.58
CA GLU A 318 14.93 5.34 -16.77
C GLU A 318 13.43 5.38 -17.01
N THR A 319 12.92 4.39 -17.72
CA THR A 319 11.50 4.27 -18.08
C THR A 319 11.01 2.87 -17.78
N GLY A 320 9.70 2.72 -17.70
CA GLY A 320 9.03 1.43 -17.49
C GLY A 320 7.56 1.65 -17.23
N THR A 321 6.92 0.65 -16.62
CA THR A 321 5.51 0.72 -16.22
C THR A 321 5.36 0.53 -14.72
N THR A 322 4.32 1.11 -14.14
CA THR A 322 3.99 0.93 -12.73
C THR A 322 2.49 0.90 -12.47
N LEU A 323 2.11 0.29 -11.35
CA LEU A 323 0.79 0.44 -10.75
C LEU A 323 0.82 1.47 -9.64
N HIS A 324 -0.17 2.37 -9.67
CA HIS A 324 -0.44 3.31 -8.59
C HIS A 324 -1.93 3.46 -8.36
N GLU A 325 -2.28 3.96 -7.19
CA GLU A 325 -3.64 3.94 -6.67
C GLU A 325 -4.09 5.33 -6.26
N ILE A 326 -5.37 5.59 -6.48
CA ILE A 326 -6.04 6.81 -6.04
C ILE A 326 -7.31 6.39 -5.29
N VAL A 327 -7.46 6.89 -4.07
CA VAL A 327 -8.70 6.79 -3.30
C VAL A 327 -9.23 8.20 -3.14
N ALA A 328 -10.46 8.45 -3.57
CA ALA A 328 -11.08 9.75 -3.55
C ALA A 328 -12.40 9.70 -2.79
N PHE A 329 -12.55 10.48 -1.72
CA PHE A 329 -13.81 10.71 -1.00
C PHE A 329 -14.49 12.02 -1.44
N LYS A 330 -13.77 12.82 -2.22
CA LYS A 330 -14.18 14.09 -2.84
C LYS A 330 -13.47 14.25 -4.19
N GLU A 331 -13.89 15.26 -4.93
CA GLU A 331 -13.25 15.65 -6.18
C GLU A 331 -11.76 15.92 -6.01
N ILE A 332 -10.97 15.40 -6.94
CA ILE A 332 -9.53 15.61 -7.00
C ILE A 332 -9.30 16.91 -7.76
N VAL A 333 -8.62 17.85 -7.09
CA VAL A 333 -8.17 19.14 -7.64
C VAL A 333 -6.66 19.20 -7.67
#